data_AF-A0A8J2ZN21-F1
#
_entry.id   AF-A0A8J2ZN21-F1
#
_cell.length_a   1.000
_cell.length_b   1.000
_cell.length_c   1.000
_cell.angle_alpha   90.00
_cell.angle_beta   90.00
_cell.angle_gamma   90.00
#
_symmetry.space_group_name_H-M   'P 1'
#
loop_
_entity.id
_entity.type
_entity.pdbx_description
1 polymer ?
#
loop_
_entity_poly.entity_id
_entity_poly.type
_entity_poly.pdbx_seq_one_letter_code
_entity_poly.pdbx_strand_id
1 'polypeptide(L)'
;MAAGQYELALDAFTRASGRHGLTPEVLSGLGAANLSLGRLHQAEPQMRRAVAEDPDWAEAWNNLGVLLMEKGEVAEASEVFRRAYAADNGESDAIRDNLRLALAKMENSGYADAQEEEYALVRLGGGSYLIKRAF
;
A
#
# COMPACT_ATOMS: atom_id res chain seq x y z
N MET A 1 -7.67 -20.89 -0.04
CA MET A 1 -6.59 -20.11 -0.68
C MET A 1 -6.94 -18.63 -0.53
N ALA A 2 -5.96 -17.76 -0.29
CA ALA A 2 -6.19 -16.32 -0.07
C ALA A 2 -6.90 -15.65 -1.26
N ALA A 3 -6.56 -16.04 -2.50
CA ALA A 3 -7.20 -15.55 -3.73
C ALA A 3 -8.75 -15.65 -3.70
N GLY A 4 -9.29 -16.77 -3.20
CA GLY A 4 -10.73 -16.97 -3.10
C GLY A 4 -11.44 -15.99 -2.15
N GLN A 5 -10.74 -15.52 -1.11
CA GLN A 5 -11.30 -14.52 -0.19
C GLN A 5 -11.34 -13.13 -0.83
N TYR A 6 -10.33 -12.77 -1.61
CA TYR A 6 -10.28 -11.48 -2.31
C TYR A 6 -11.28 -11.42 -3.48
N GLU A 7 -11.49 -12.55 -4.17
CA GLU A 7 -12.56 -12.68 -5.17
C GLU A 7 -13.93 -12.47 -4.54
N LEU A 8 -14.20 -13.09 -3.38
CA LEU A 8 -15.45 -12.87 -2.64
C LEU A 8 -15.61 -11.41 -2.19
N ALA A 9 -14.53 -10.78 -1.74
CA ALA A 9 -14.56 -9.37 -1.35
C ALA A 9 -14.90 -8.46 -2.56
N LEU A 10 -14.24 -8.68 -3.69
CA LEU A 10 -14.51 -7.94 -4.93
C LEU A 10 -15.97 -8.08 -5.35
N ASP A 11 -16.51 -9.29 -5.27
CA ASP A 11 -17.89 -9.60 -5.62
C ASP A 11 -18.89 -8.91 -4.67
N ALA A 12 -18.58 -8.89 -3.37
CA ALA A 12 -19.37 -8.20 -2.35
C ALA A 12 -19.39 -6.67 -2.56
N PHE A 13 -18.24 -6.06 -2.81
CA PHE A 13 -18.17 -4.62 -3.08
C PHE A 13 -18.81 -4.25 -4.43
N THR A 14 -18.76 -5.14 -5.43
CA THR A 14 -19.47 -4.96 -6.70
C THR A 14 -20.99 -4.98 -6.50
N ARG A 15 -21.50 -5.85 -5.63
CA ARG A 15 -22.91 -5.82 -5.23
C ARG A 15 -23.27 -4.61 -4.37
N ALA A 16 -22.34 -4.11 -3.56
CA ALA A 16 -22.54 -2.89 -2.78
C ALA A 16 -22.65 -1.67 -3.69
N SER A 17 -21.80 -1.57 -4.73
CA SER A 17 -21.84 -0.46 -5.68
C SER A 17 -23.17 -0.38 -6.43
N GLY A 18 -23.77 -1.51 -6.81
CA GLY A 18 -25.08 -1.54 -7.45
C GLY A 18 -26.24 -1.08 -6.55
N ARG A 19 -26.09 -1.18 -5.22
CA ARG A 19 -27.14 -0.81 -4.25
C ARG A 19 -26.97 0.60 -3.69
N HIS A 20 -25.73 0.99 -3.44
CA HIS A 20 -25.39 2.22 -2.69
C HIS A 20 -24.65 3.25 -3.56
N GLY A 21 -24.31 2.89 -4.81
CA GLY A 21 -23.46 3.70 -5.66
C GLY A 21 -21.97 3.49 -5.36
N LEU A 22 -21.13 4.17 -6.13
CA LEU A 22 -19.68 4.17 -5.97
C LEU A 22 -19.29 5.20 -4.90
N THR A 23 -19.62 4.91 -3.64
CA THR A 23 -19.17 5.70 -2.48
C THR A 23 -17.66 5.56 -2.29
N PRO A 24 -16.98 6.48 -1.57
CA PRO A 24 -15.56 6.37 -1.27
C PRO A 24 -15.22 5.00 -0.68
N GLU A 25 -16.02 4.49 0.25
CA GLU A 25 -15.79 3.21 0.94
C GLU A 25 -15.89 2.03 -0.01
N VAL A 26 -16.88 2.04 -0.90
CA VAL A 26 -17.02 1.00 -1.93
C VAL A 26 -15.86 1.07 -2.92
N LEU A 27 -15.46 2.26 -3.36
CA LEU A 27 -14.33 2.45 -4.27
C LEU A 27 -13.01 1.96 -3.65
N SER A 28 -12.74 2.32 -2.39
CA SER A 28 -11.57 1.87 -1.64
C SER A 28 -11.59 0.35 -1.43
N GLY A 29 -12.75 -0.23 -1.09
CA GLY A 29 -12.94 -1.67 -0.95
C GLY A 29 -12.71 -2.46 -2.25
N LEU A 30 -13.26 -1.98 -3.37
CA LEU A 30 -12.98 -2.54 -4.71
C LEU A 30 -11.49 -2.45 -5.04
N GLY A 31 -10.86 -1.32 -4.74
CA GLY A 31 -9.44 -1.11 -4.93
C GLY A 31 -8.60 -2.10 -4.13
N ALA A 32 -8.87 -2.24 -2.84
CA ALA A 32 -8.14 -3.14 -1.94
C ALA A 32 -8.28 -4.62 -2.34
N ALA A 33 -9.48 -5.02 -2.80
CA ALA A 33 -9.69 -6.37 -3.32
C ALA A 33 -8.90 -6.62 -4.61
N ASN A 34 -8.90 -5.67 -5.55
CA ASN A 34 -8.10 -5.76 -6.78
C ASN A 34 -6.60 -5.75 -6.51
N LEU A 35 -6.12 -4.93 -5.57
CA LEU A 35 -4.74 -4.91 -5.10
C LEU A 35 -4.32 -6.29 -4.58
N SER A 36 -5.13 -6.89 -3.72
CA SER A 36 -4.88 -8.22 -3.14
C SER A 36 -4.88 -9.34 -4.19
N LEU A 37 -5.49 -9.11 -5.35
CA LEU A 37 -5.47 -10.01 -6.52
C LEU A 37 -4.33 -9.69 -7.50
N GLY A 38 -3.45 -8.73 -7.19
CA GLY A 38 -2.37 -8.27 -8.07
C GLY A 38 -2.85 -7.44 -9.27
N ARG A 39 -4.11 -7.00 -9.28
CA ARG A 39 -4.74 -6.26 -10.39
C ARG A 39 -4.55 -4.76 -10.23
N LEU A 40 -3.29 -4.33 -10.16
CA LEU A 40 -2.90 -2.95 -9.84
C LEU A 40 -3.58 -1.91 -10.76
N HIS A 41 -3.66 -2.21 -12.07
CA HIS A 41 -4.30 -1.33 -13.06
C HIS A 41 -5.80 -1.10 -12.82
N GLN A 42 -6.49 -2.01 -12.16
CA GLN A 42 -7.91 -1.88 -11.82
C GLN A 42 -8.10 -1.16 -10.48
N ALA A 43 -7.18 -1.39 -9.54
CA ALA A 43 -7.26 -0.83 -8.19
C ALA A 43 -6.97 0.67 -8.15
N GLU A 44 -5.97 1.14 -8.90
CA GLU A 44 -5.53 2.54 -8.85
C GLU A 44 -6.62 3.56 -9.17
N PRO A 45 -7.38 3.48 -10.29
CA PRO A 45 -8.40 4.47 -10.59
C PRO A 45 -9.52 4.50 -9.54
N GLN A 46 -9.80 3.35 -8.91
CA GLN A 46 -10.79 3.25 -7.85
C GLN A 46 -10.32 3.97 -6.58
N MET A 47 -9.08 3.72 -6.14
CA MET A 47 -8.50 4.35 -4.95
C MET A 47 -8.26 5.86 -5.15
N ARG A 48 -7.80 6.28 -6.34
CA ARG A 48 -7.64 7.72 -6.67
C ARG A 48 -8.98 8.44 -6.67
N ARG A 49 -10.05 7.78 -7.11
CA ARG A 49 -11.39 8.35 -7.01
C ARG A 49 -11.88 8.40 -5.57
N ALA A 50 -11.63 7.36 -4.75
CA ALA A 50 -12.03 7.35 -3.34
C ALA A 50 -11.47 8.56 -2.57
N VAL A 51 -10.18 8.86 -2.72
CA VAL A 51 -9.54 10.02 -2.06
C VAL A 51 -9.97 11.37 -2.63
N ALA A 52 -10.48 11.41 -3.86
CA ALA A 52 -11.02 12.64 -4.45
C ALA A 52 -12.45 12.94 -3.96
N GLU A 53 -13.23 11.89 -3.69
CA GLU A 53 -14.61 11.99 -3.19
C GLU A 53 -14.63 12.28 -1.68
N ASP A 54 -13.69 11.72 -0.91
CA ASP A 54 -13.48 12.04 0.50
C ASP A 54 -11.99 12.29 0.82
N PRO A 55 -11.54 13.56 0.74
CA PRO A 55 -10.15 13.93 1.01
C PRO A 55 -9.73 13.80 2.49
N ASP A 56 -10.67 13.75 3.43
CA ASP A 56 -10.37 13.67 4.86
C ASP A 56 -10.35 12.21 5.36
N TRP A 57 -10.68 11.26 4.49
CA TRP A 57 -10.67 9.84 4.84
C TRP A 57 -9.27 9.23 4.79
N ALA A 58 -8.61 9.20 5.95
CA ALA A 58 -7.25 8.70 6.11
C ALA A 58 -7.02 7.28 5.53
N GLU A 59 -7.98 6.37 5.69
CA GLU A 59 -7.85 4.99 5.23
C GLU A 59 -7.81 4.88 3.70
N ALA A 60 -8.53 5.73 2.97
CA ALA A 60 -8.45 5.76 1.50
C ALA A 60 -7.07 6.22 1.02
N TRP A 61 -6.50 7.24 1.67
CA TRP A 61 -5.13 7.67 1.38
C TRP A 61 -4.13 6.57 1.72
N ASN A 62 -4.27 5.89 2.87
CA ASN A 62 -3.42 4.76 3.23
C ASN A 62 -3.44 3.65 2.16
N ASN A 63 -4.64 3.25 1.71
CA ASN A 63 -4.80 2.23 0.69
C ASN A 63 -4.16 2.63 -0.66
N LEU A 64 -4.32 3.89 -1.09
CA LEU A 64 -3.65 4.40 -2.28
C LEU A 64 -2.12 4.38 -2.12
N GLY A 65 -1.60 4.76 -0.94
CA GLY A 65 -0.17 4.71 -0.65
C GLY A 65 0.40 3.28 -0.75
N VAL A 66 -0.32 2.29 -0.22
CA VAL A 66 0.08 0.87 -0.33
C VAL A 66 0.12 0.43 -1.78
N LEU A 67 -0.90 0.79 -2.57
CA LEU A 67 -0.91 0.49 -4.01
C LEU A 67 0.30 1.09 -4.74
N LEU A 68 0.65 2.35 -4.44
CA LEU A 68 1.80 3.02 -5.05
C LEU A 68 3.13 2.37 -4.63
N MET A 69 3.24 1.89 -3.39
CA MET A 69 4.39 1.10 -2.93
C MET A 69 4.56 -0.19 -3.71
N GLU A 70 3.46 -0.90 -3.99
CA GLU A 70 3.45 -2.13 -4.80
C GLU A 70 3.82 -1.86 -6.26
N LYS A 71 3.42 -0.69 -6.81
CA LYS A 71 3.85 -0.24 -8.14
C LYS A 71 5.32 0.22 -8.19
N GLY A 72 5.97 0.40 -7.04
CA GLY A 72 7.32 0.97 -6.96
C GLY A 72 7.38 2.49 -7.10
N GLU A 73 6.23 3.17 -7.08
CA GLU A 73 6.11 4.63 -7.15
C GLU A 73 6.32 5.25 -5.76
N VAL A 74 7.49 4.97 -5.17
CA VAL A 74 7.79 5.22 -3.74
C VAL A 74 7.72 6.70 -3.38
N ALA A 75 8.16 7.59 -4.27
CA ALA A 75 8.13 9.03 -4.02
C ALA A 75 6.68 9.53 -3.85
N GLU A 76 5.77 9.15 -4.76
CA GLU A 76 4.35 9.51 -4.67
C GLU A 76 3.68 8.84 -3.46
N ALA A 77 4.00 7.57 -3.20
CA ALA A 77 3.49 6.85 -2.04
C ALA A 77 3.82 7.60 -0.72
N SER A 78 5.02 8.15 -0.59
CA SER A 78 5.43 8.90 0.60
C SER A 78 4.59 10.17 0.82
N GLU A 79 4.22 10.89 -0.25
CA GLU A 79 3.35 12.06 -0.16
C GLU A 79 1.92 11.65 0.20
N VAL A 80 1.44 10.54 -0.36
CA VAL A 80 0.11 10.00 -0.07
C VAL A 80 0.01 9.53 1.38
N PHE A 81 1.02 8.84 1.91
CA PHE A 81 1.05 8.47 3.32
C PHE A 81 1.17 9.67 4.27
N ARG A 82 1.85 10.76 3.86
CA ARG A 82 1.83 12.02 4.62
C ARG A 82 0.42 12.60 4.74
N ARG A 83 -0.37 12.53 3.67
CA ARG A 83 -1.80 12.94 3.72
C ARG A 83 -2.62 12.04 4.63
N ALA A 84 -2.43 10.72 4.54
CA ALA A 84 -3.11 9.77 5.43
C ALA A 84 -2.80 10.07 6.92
N TYR A 85 -1.52 10.29 7.24
CA TYR A 85 -1.06 10.64 8.59
C TYR A 85 -1.60 11.99 9.07
N ALA A 86 -1.71 12.97 8.18
CA ALA A 86 -2.29 14.26 8.55
C ALA A 86 -3.80 14.14 8.83
N ALA A 87 -4.52 13.36 8.03
CA ALA A 87 -5.96 13.18 8.14
C ALA A 87 -6.39 12.42 9.41
N ASP A 88 -5.59 11.47 9.90
CA ASP A 88 -5.84 10.76 11.16
C ASP A 88 -5.12 11.37 12.37
N ASN A 89 -4.51 12.55 12.22
CA ASN A 89 -3.65 13.19 13.22
C ASN A 89 -2.51 12.29 13.72
N GLY A 90 -2.10 11.34 12.90
CA GLY A 90 -1.08 10.36 13.22
C GLY A 90 -1.51 9.45 14.35
N GLU A 91 -2.78 9.01 14.41
CA GLU A 91 -3.31 8.09 15.42
C GLU A 91 -3.11 6.61 15.05
N SER A 92 -3.16 6.25 13.76
CA SER A 92 -3.05 4.87 13.29
C SER A 92 -1.60 4.36 13.25
N ASP A 93 -1.35 3.26 13.97
CA ASP A 93 -0.06 2.54 13.90
C ASP A 93 0.27 2.12 12.46
N ALA A 94 -0.73 1.62 11.72
CA ALA A 94 -0.54 1.14 10.36
C ALA A 94 -0.10 2.27 9.41
N ILE A 95 -0.72 3.45 9.52
CA ILE A 95 -0.36 4.61 8.70
C ILE A 95 1.05 5.10 9.04
N ARG A 96 1.39 5.15 10.33
CA ARG A 96 2.75 5.49 10.80
C ARG A 96 3.81 4.54 10.23
N ASP A 97 3.57 3.23 10.31
CA ASP A 97 4.50 2.23 9.82
C ASP A 97 4.65 2.25 8.31
N ASN A 98 3.55 2.43 7.58
CA ASN A 98 3.57 2.56 6.13
C ASN A 98 4.33 3.81 5.67
N LEU A 99 4.11 4.95 6.32
CA LEU A 99 4.86 6.18 6.05
C LEU A 99 6.36 5.98 6.33
N ARG A 100 6.71 5.38 7.48
CA ARG A 100 8.10 5.08 7.84
C ARG A 100 8.77 4.17 6.81
N LEU A 101 8.06 3.14 6.33
CA LEU A 101 8.56 2.23 5.31
C LEU A 101 8.77 2.94 3.96
N ALA A 102 7.82 3.78 3.53
CA ALA A 102 7.93 4.53 2.30
C ALA A 102 9.11 5.51 2.33
N LEU A 103 9.32 6.22 3.44
CA LEU A 103 10.45 7.12 3.63
C LEU A 103 11.80 6.37 3.58
N ALA A 104 11.91 5.26 4.32
CA ALA A 104 13.13 4.45 4.29
C ALA A 104 13.45 3.90 2.89
N LYS A 105 12.42 3.47 2.15
CA LYS A 105 12.58 2.99 0.77
C LYS A 105 12.96 4.14 -0.18
N MET A 106 12.43 5.34 0.03
CA MET A 106 12.77 6.54 -0.76
C MET A 106 14.24 6.94 -0.55
N GLU A 107 14.71 6.92 0.70
CA GLU A 107 16.11 7.18 1.04
C GLU A 107 17.02 6.14 0.36
N ASN A 108 16.70 4.85 0.47
CA ASN A 108 17.49 3.78 -0.14
C ASN A 108 17.51 3.83 -1.68
N SER A 109 16.42 4.24 -2.33
CA SER A 109 16.38 4.43 -3.79
C SER A 109 17.24 5.60 -4.25
N GLY A 110 17.45 6.62 -3.40
CA GLY A 110 18.38 7.72 -3.67
C GLY A 110 19.86 7.31 -3.58
N TYR A 111 20.16 6.21 -2.87
CA TYR A 111 21.49 5.61 -2.83
C TYR A 111 21.75 4.60 -3.96
N ALA A 112 20.75 4.25 -4.78
CA ALA A 112 20.90 3.26 -5.85
C ALA A 112 21.70 3.76 -7.07
N ASP A 113 22.06 5.06 -7.12
CA ASP A 113 23.07 5.58 -8.06
C ASP A 113 24.51 5.52 -7.51
N ALA A 114 24.71 4.97 -6.30
CA ALA A 114 26.04 4.82 -5.71
C ALA A 114 26.19 3.50 -4.93
N GLN A 115 26.86 2.55 -5.59
CA GLN A 115 27.40 1.27 -5.08
C GLN A 115 26.41 0.11 -4.89
N GLU A 116 26.54 -0.89 -5.78
CA GLU A 116 26.22 -2.30 -5.49
C GLU A 116 26.97 -2.74 -4.23
N GLU A 117 26.28 -2.82 -3.09
CA GLU A 117 26.78 -3.55 -1.94
C GLU A 117 26.10 -4.92 -1.92
N GLU A 118 26.89 -5.97 -2.17
CA GLU A 118 26.43 -7.36 -2.19
C GLU A 118 26.11 -7.83 -0.76
N TYR A 119 24.83 -8.12 -0.52
CA TYR A 119 24.33 -8.60 0.77
C TYR A 119 23.99 -10.08 0.68
N ALA A 120 24.54 -10.89 1.60
CA ALA A 120 24.27 -12.33 1.66
C ALA A 120 23.34 -12.67 2.84
N LEU A 121 22.35 -13.52 2.57
CA LEU A 121 21.45 -14.07 3.59
C LEU A 121 22.11 -15.25 4.30
N VAL A 122 22.27 -15.14 5.62
CA VAL A 122 22.79 -16.22 6.47
C VAL A 122 21.68 -16.75 7.35
N ARG A 123 21.43 -18.06 7.27
CA ARG A 123 20.41 -18.76 8.06
C ARG A 123 20.95 -19.07 9.45
N LEU A 124 20.31 -18.55 10.48
CA LEU A 124 20.52 -18.97 11.86
C LEU A 124 19.38 -19.93 12.20
N GLY A 125 19.70 -21.13 12.69
CA GLY A 125 18.71 -22.19 12.92
C GLY A 125 17.47 -21.72 13.69
N GLY A 126 16.30 -22.33 13.41
CA GLY A 126 15.01 -21.95 14.01
C GLY A 126 14.11 -21.11 13.10
N GLY A 127 14.49 -20.87 11.84
CA GLY A 127 13.67 -20.14 10.87
C GLY A 127 13.99 -18.65 10.74
N SER A 128 15.03 -18.18 11.42
CA SER A 128 15.46 -16.78 11.41
C SER A 128 16.58 -16.55 10.38
N TYR A 129 16.50 -15.46 9.62
CA TYR A 129 17.54 -15.05 8.68
C TYR A 129 18.08 -13.67 9.06
N LEU A 130 19.40 -13.51 8.96
CA LEU A 130 20.06 -12.21 9.08
C LEU A 130 20.72 -11.85 7.75
N ILE A 131 20.56 -10.59 7.35
CA ILE A 131 21.31 -10.01 6.25
C ILE A 131 22.60 -9.45 6.83
N LYS A 132 23.74 -9.93 6.31
CA LYS A 132 25.05 -9.36 6.62
C LYS A 132 25.68 -8.80 5.36
N ARG A 133 26.37 -7.67 5.53
CA ARG A 133 27.27 -7.11 4.52
C ARG A 133 28.42 -8.10 4.29
N ALA A 134 28.63 -8.53 3.05
CA ALA A 134 29.82 -9.29 2.70
C ALA A 134 31.03 -8.34 2.75
N PHE A 135 32.10 -8.75 3.44
CA PHE A 135 33.39 -8.05 3.43
C PHE A 135 34.26 -8.61 2.32
#